data_AF-A0A1H5HD87-F1
#
_entry.id   AF-A0A1H5HD87-F1
#
_cell.length_a   1.000
_cell.length_b   1.000
_cell.length_c   1.000
_cell.angle_alpha   90.00
_cell.angle_beta   90.00
_cell.angle_gamma   90.00
#
_symmetry.space_group_name_H-M   'P 1'
#
loop_
_entity.id
_entity.type
_entity.pdbx_description
1 polymer ?
#
loop_
_entity_poly.entity_id
_entity_poly.type
_entity_poly.pdbx_seq_one_letter_code
_entity_poly.pdbx_strand_id
1 'polypeptide(L)'
;MPVNVTERGIPMFDLVEHVPIKSSKVKILLLQERAMDSVCERATTLQYRIAGEFTFRVIELPLSSYLECRVPVIPAEGGVDLER
;
A
#
# COMPACT_ATOMS: atom_id res chain seq x y z
N MET A 1 15.22 10.05 2.90
CA MET A 1 14.32 9.70 1.77
C MET A 1 13.40 10.89 1.56
N PRO A 2 13.18 11.37 0.32
CA PRO A 2 12.31 12.53 0.09
C PRO A 2 10.86 12.14 0.40
N VAL A 3 10.21 12.89 1.28
CA VAL A 3 8.79 12.74 1.59
C VAL A 3 8.02 13.50 0.50
N ASN A 4 7.12 12.83 -0.22
CA ASN A 4 6.24 13.55 -1.13
C ASN A 4 5.23 14.33 -0.30
N VAL A 5 5.18 15.65 -0.47
CA VAL A 5 4.29 16.53 0.31
C VAL A 5 3.14 16.94 -0.59
N THR A 6 1.91 16.77 -0.12
CA THR A 6 0.70 17.29 -0.82
C THR A 6 0.73 18.82 -0.89
N GLU A 7 -0.07 19.45 -1.75
CA GLU A 7 -0.17 20.93 -1.87
C GLU A 7 -0.50 21.63 -0.53
N ARG A 8 -0.96 20.88 0.47
CA ARG A 8 -1.31 21.34 1.82
C ARG A 8 -0.23 21.08 2.88
N GLY A 9 0.96 20.60 2.52
CA GLY A 9 2.01 20.31 3.49
C GLY A 9 1.89 18.93 4.16
N ILE A 10 0.89 18.13 3.81
CA ILE A 10 0.66 16.81 4.43
C ILE A 10 1.59 15.79 3.76
N PRO A 11 2.40 15.04 4.52
CA PRO A 11 3.26 14.02 3.96
C PRO A 11 2.44 12.85 3.40
N MET A 12 2.73 12.47 2.18
CA MET A 12 2.15 11.34 1.46
C MET A 12 3.17 10.23 1.38
N PHE A 13 2.74 9.01 1.72
CA PHE A 13 3.56 7.82 1.76
C PHE A 13 2.92 6.72 0.92
N ASP A 14 3.73 5.86 0.34
CA ASP A 14 3.23 4.64 -0.30
C ASP A 14 3.13 3.53 0.74
N LEU A 15 1.91 3.02 0.98
CA LEU A 15 1.75 1.76 1.67
C LEU A 15 1.88 0.63 0.65
N VAL A 16 2.82 -0.27 0.88
CA VAL A 16 3.13 -1.40 -0.01
C VAL A 16 2.91 -2.71 0.71
N GLU A 17 2.27 -3.66 0.04
CA GLU A 17 2.06 -5.04 0.48
C GLU A 17 2.49 -6.01 -0.61
N HIS A 18 3.15 -7.11 -0.23
CA HIS A 18 3.67 -8.12 -1.17
C HIS A 18 3.02 -9.47 -0.89
N VAL A 19 2.15 -9.93 -1.79
CA VAL A 19 1.46 -11.22 -1.65
C VAL A 19 2.14 -12.28 -2.52
N PRO A 20 2.63 -13.40 -1.96
CA PRO A 20 3.28 -14.45 -2.74
C PRO A 20 2.30 -15.18 -3.65
N ILE A 21 2.67 -15.34 -4.92
CA ILE A 21 1.92 -16.10 -5.93
C ILE A 21 2.38 -17.56 -5.87
N LYS A 22 1.71 -18.35 -5.02
CA LYS A 22 2.12 -19.75 -4.76
C LYS A 22 1.65 -20.76 -5.80
N SER A 23 0.68 -20.42 -6.65
CA SER A 23 0.10 -21.36 -7.62
C SER A 23 -0.49 -20.64 -8.83
N SER A 24 -0.29 -21.20 -10.02
CA SER A 24 -0.82 -20.70 -11.29
C SER A 24 -2.35 -20.78 -11.40
N LYS A 25 -3.01 -21.51 -10.49
CA LYS A 25 -4.48 -21.67 -10.46
C LYS A 25 -5.20 -20.58 -9.65
N VAL A 26 -4.48 -19.78 -8.87
CA VAL A 26 -5.11 -18.71 -8.09
C VAL A 26 -5.44 -17.56 -9.03
N LYS A 27 -6.70 -17.16 -9.06
CA LYS A 27 -7.15 -16.00 -9.85
C LYS A 27 -6.45 -14.75 -9.32
N ILE A 28 -5.79 -14.00 -10.20
CA ILE A 28 -5.12 -12.73 -9.87
C ILE A 28 -6.06 -11.77 -9.14
N LEU A 29 -7.34 -11.73 -9.52
CA LEU A 29 -8.36 -10.93 -8.85
C LEU A 29 -8.47 -11.23 -7.35
N LEU A 30 -8.45 -12.50 -6.95
CA LEU A 30 -8.52 -12.90 -5.54
C LEU A 30 -7.26 -12.47 -4.77
N LEU A 31 -6.10 -12.48 -5.43
CA LEU A 31 -4.86 -11.98 -4.83
C LEU A 31 -4.88 -10.46 -4.68
N GLN A 32 -5.47 -9.74 -5.64
CA GLN A 32 -5.65 -8.30 -5.58
C GLN A 32 -6.58 -7.91 -4.43
N GLU A 33 -7.76 -8.53 -4.33
CA GLU A 33 -8.70 -8.31 -3.22
C GLU A 33 -8.02 -8.52 -1.86
N ARG A 34 -7.33 -9.65 -1.70
CA ARG A 34 -6.60 -9.94 -0.45
C ARG A 34 -5.51 -8.91 -0.15
N ALA A 35 -4.78 -8.45 -1.17
CA ALA A 35 -3.75 -7.44 -0.99
C ALA A 35 -4.35 -6.07 -0.62
N MET A 36 -5.50 -5.72 -1.21
CA MET A 36 -6.26 -4.52 -0.86
C MET A 36 -6.74 -4.56 0.58
N ASP A 37 -7.38 -5.64 1.00
CA ASP A 37 -7.89 -5.80 2.37
C ASP A 37 -6.76 -5.63 3.39
N SER A 38 -5.62 -6.29 3.15
CA SER A 38 -4.45 -6.18 4.03
C SER A 38 -3.88 -4.76 4.11
N VAL A 39 -3.81 -4.07 2.98
CA VAL A 39 -3.37 -2.66 2.92
C VAL A 39 -4.35 -1.73 3.64
N CYS A 40 -5.66 -1.94 3.47
CA CYS A 40 -6.71 -1.19 4.15
C CYS A 40 -6.67 -1.38 5.68
N GLU A 41 -6.53 -2.63 6.15
CA GLU A 41 -6.40 -2.95 7.57
C GLU A 41 -5.14 -2.30 8.17
N ARG A 42 -4.01 -2.36 7.46
CA ARG A 42 -2.77 -1.71 7.87
C ARG A 42 -2.89 -0.20 7.89
N ALA A 43 -3.46 0.41 6.86
CA ALA A 43 -3.69 1.85 6.82
C ALA A 43 -4.54 2.31 8.00
N THR A 44 -5.64 1.60 8.28
CA THR A 44 -6.53 1.89 9.42
C THR A 44 -5.79 1.75 10.75
N THR A 45 -5.03 0.66 10.94
CA THR A 45 -4.27 0.39 12.17
C THR A 45 -3.21 1.46 12.42
N LEU A 46 -2.57 1.94 11.35
CA LEU A 46 -1.53 2.97 11.40
C LEU A 46 -2.08 4.40 11.34
N GLN A 47 -3.40 4.57 11.42
CA GLN A 47 -4.08 5.88 11.36
C GLN A 47 -3.76 6.67 10.09
N TYR A 48 -3.64 5.97 8.96
CA TYR A 48 -3.55 6.57 7.62
C TYR A 48 -4.88 6.45 6.87
N ARG A 49 -5.17 7.44 6.02
CA ARG A 49 -6.26 7.43 5.04
C ARG A 49 -5.69 7.18 3.65
N ILE A 50 -6.40 6.37 2.88
CA ILE A 50 -6.11 6.15 1.46
C ILE A 50 -6.35 7.46 0.69
N ALA A 51 -5.35 7.90 -0.05
CA ALA A 51 -5.33 9.19 -0.73
C ALA A 51 -5.39 9.07 -2.27
N GLY A 52 -5.48 7.85 -2.80
CA GLY A 52 -5.49 7.60 -4.24
C GLY A 52 -5.80 6.15 -4.59
N GLU A 53 -5.52 5.79 -5.84
CA GLU A 53 -5.86 4.48 -6.38
C GLU A 53 -4.84 3.40 -5.99
N PHE A 54 -5.33 2.16 -5.88
CA PHE A 54 -4.47 1.00 -5.72
C PHE A 54 -3.79 0.66 -7.04
N THR A 55 -2.48 0.50 -6.98
CA THR A 55 -1.65 0.06 -8.10
C THR A 55 -1.15 -1.36 -7.81
N PHE A 56 -1.21 -2.21 -8.83
CA PHE A 56 -0.81 -3.60 -8.72
C PHE A 56 0.30 -3.90 -9.71
N ARG A 57 1.33 -4.61 -9.25
CA ARG A 57 2.44 -5.05 -10.09
C ARG A 57 2.84 -6.46 -9.74
N VAL A 58 2.98 -7.32 -10.73
CA VAL A 58 3.61 -8.62 -10.54
C VAL A 58 5.13 -8.44 -10.59
N ILE A 59 5.81 -8.94 -9.57
CA ILE A 59 7.26 -8.97 -9.46
C ILE A 59 7.69 -10.42 -9.59
N GLU A 60 8.44 -10.73 -10.64
CA GLU A 60 9.03 -12.05 -10.87
C GLU A 60 10.47 -12.03 -10.34
N LEU A 61 10.74 -12.90 -9.38
CA LEU A 61 12.08 -13.21 -8.87
C LEU A 61 12.53 -14.57 -9.41
N PRO A 62 13.83 -14.89 -9.39
CA PRO A 62 14.35 -16.13 -9.97
C PRO A 62 13.72 -17.44 -9.44
N LEU A 63 13.14 -17.43 -8.24
CA LEU A 63 12.57 -18.62 -7.58
C LEU A 63 11.12 -18.42 -7.11
N SER A 64 10.53 -17.23 -7.32
CA SER A 64 9.22 -16.89 -6.78
C SER A 64 8.60 -15.69 -7.49
N SER A 65 7.28 -15.55 -7.40
CA SER A 65 6.58 -14.38 -7.92
C SER A 65 5.69 -13.78 -6.83
N TYR A 66 5.56 -12.46 -6.83
CA TYR A 66 4.75 -11.72 -5.86
C TYR A 66 3.84 -10.73 -6.57
N LEU A 67 2.67 -10.50 -6.01
CA LEU A 67 1.83 -9.36 -6.33
C LEU A 67 2.17 -8.24 -5.36
N GLU A 68 2.80 -7.17 -5.84
CA GLU A 68 2.91 -5.90 -5.14
C GLU A 68 1.59 -5.14 -5.28
N CYS A 69 1.02 -4.75 -4.15
CA CYS A 69 -0.09 -3.82 -4.05
C CYS A 69 0.43 -2.54 -3.38
N ARG A 70 0.28 -1.41 -4.05
CA ARG A 70 0.74 -0.11 -3.58
C ARG A 70 -0.40 0.89 -3.61
N VAL A 71 -0.56 1.65 -2.53
CA VAL A 71 -1.52 2.75 -2.47
C VAL A 71 -0.91 3.97 -1.78
N PRO A 72 -1.11 5.18 -2.30
CA PRO A 72 -0.71 6.39 -1.61
C PRO A 72 -1.64 6.64 -0.41
N VAL A 73 -1.04 6.95 0.73
CA VAL A 73 -1.74 7.24 1.99
C VAL A 73 -1.27 8.56 2.59
N ILE A 74 -2.16 9.19 3.35
CA ILE A 74 -1.89 10.38 4.15
C ILE A 74 -2.29 10.13 5.60
N PRO A 75 -1.71 10.81 6.59
CA PRO A 75 -2.18 10.74 7.98
C PRO A 75 -3.67 11.07 8.07
N ALA A 76 -4.44 10.27 8.81
CA ALA A 76 -5.79 10.65 9.21
C ALA A 76 -5.69 11.87 10.12
N GLU A 77 -6.48 12.92 9.87
CA GLU A 77 -6.44 14.18 10.63
C GLU A 77 -6.39 13.91 12.15
N GLY A 78 -5.29 14.32 12.78
CA GLY A 78 -4.95 14.03 14.18
C GLY A 78 -3.69 13.17 14.39
N GLY A 79 -3.12 12.59 13.33
CA GLY A 79 -1.92 11.77 13.39
C GLY A 79 -0.62 12.55 13.19
N VAL A 80 0.02 12.88 14.31
CA VAL A 80 1.41 13.35 14.48
C VAL A 80 1.66 14.81 14.07
N ASP A 81 1.66 15.66 15.09
CA ASP A 81 2.46 16.88 15.15
C ASP A 81 3.92 16.51 14.84
N LEU A 82 4.34 16.76 13.61
CA LEU A 82 5.71 16.56 13.16
C LEU A 82 6.54 17.85 13.40
N GLU A 83 6.19 18.66 14.40
CA GLU A 83 7.04 19.74 14.89
C GLU A 83 7.93 19.19 16.00
N ARG A 84 9.22 19.12 15.69
CA ARG A 84 10.27 19.05 16.68
C ARG A 84 10.98 20.40 16.71
#